data_AF-A0A8S2MGX8-F1
#
_entry.id   AF-A0A8S2MGX8-F1
#
_cell.length_a   1.000
_cell.length_b   1.000
_cell.length_c   1.000
_cell.angle_alpha   90.00
_cell.angle_beta   90.00
_cell.angle_gamma   90.00
#
_symmetry.space_group_name_H-M   'P 1'
#
loop_
_entity.id
_entity.type
_entity.pdbx_description
1 polymer ?
#
loop_
_entity_poly.entity_id
_entity_poly.type
_entity_poly.pdbx_seq_one_letter_code
_entity_poly.pdbx_strand_id
1 'polypeptide(L)'
;MMKFPYYHVYLLATYLFTFCLADTVVYTSGDHKLTLVNNDNGFSGTTRQNVINTFFNVVPKMNTHFGQNRKDIKITIDPSYNGVAYAGGGQIVISAAWLRNNPEDYDVVTHEGMHIVQSYNRGDPGWLIEGIADYCRWKWGVNNGRAGWSLPDFQRGQHYTNAYRVTARFLVWLERKKNGNIVKQLDTALRSNTYSGNSWNSFAGQGVDQLWTEYSNNPACFCEEELQELLMSMFSNSTAHDELNDEESIYIKTVFKNANVYVTEEMKKAFKSDDHIDIQYFQTANAIRMRLSVFKEDFERNIDNSTGLVQLQNDKTAVGIIQRILLVSSEIVYFEMN
;
A
#
# COMPACT_ATOMS: atom_id res chain seq x y z
N MET A 1 -78.35 10.09 -34.55
CA MET A 1 -77.17 9.24 -34.82
C MET A 1 -75.99 10.15 -35.09
N MET A 2 -75.34 10.58 -34.01
CA MET A 2 -73.99 10.17 -33.56
C MET A 2 -72.88 11.05 -34.16
N LYS A 3 -72.55 12.10 -33.39
CA LYS A 3 -71.33 12.89 -33.50
C LYS A 3 -70.17 12.04 -32.95
N PHE A 4 -69.08 11.88 -33.70
CA PHE A 4 -67.81 11.37 -33.16
C PHE A 4 -66.88 12.55 -32.88
N PRO A 5 -66.31 12.65 -31.66
CA PRO A 5 -65.46 13.78 -31.27
C PRO A 5 -64.01 13.57 -31.70
N TYR A 6 -63.34 14.68 -31.99
CA TYR A 6 -61.89 14.77 -32.14
C TYR A 6 -61.23 14.44 -30.79
N TYR A 7 -60.32 13.46 -30.78
CA TYR A 7 -59.41 13.25 -29.65
C TYR A 7 -58.13 14.04 -29.88
N HIS A 8 -57.91 15.08 -29.06
CA HIS A 8 -56.59 15.67 -28.90
C HIS A 8 -55.77 14.76 -27.98
N VAL A 9 -54.75 14.11 -28.55
CA VAL A 9 -53.71 13.42 -27.77
C VAL A 9 -52.80 14.50 -27.20
N TYR A 10 -52.96 14.79 -25.90
CA TYR A 10 -51.94 15.53 -25.15
C TYR A 10 -50.77 14.57 -24.91
N LEU A 11 -49.64 14.83 -25.59
CA LEU A 11 -48.38 14.20 -25.27
C LEU A 11 -47.88 14.84 -23.96
N LEU A 12 -48.28 14.27 -22.82
CA LEU A 12 -47.66 14.58 -21.53
C LEU A 12 -46.24 13.99 -21.58
N ALA A 13 -45.26 14.85 -21.88
CA ALA A 13 -43.86 14.55 -21.65
C ALA A 13 -43.65 14.45 -20.13
N THR A 14 -43.79 13.24 -19.60
CA THR A 14 -43.32 12.92 -18.26
C THR A 14 -41.81 13.04 -18.27
N TYR A 15 -41.30 14.16 -17.75
CA TYR A 15 -39.93 14.22 -17.24
C TYR A 15 -39.83 13.20 -16.10
N LEU A 16 -39.38 11.99 -16.43
CA LEU A 16 -38.86 11.07 -15.43
C LEU A 16 -37.61 11.71 -14.84
N PHE A 17 -37.79 12.45 -13.75
CA PHE A 17 -36.71 12.63 -12.80
C PHE A 17 -36.42 11.25 -12.22
N THR A 18 -35.39 10.59 -12.75
CA THR A 18 -34.80 9.42 -12.10
C THR A 18 -34.25 9.90 -10.76
N PHE A 19 -35.00 9.71 -9.69
CA PHE A 19 -34.44 9.80 -8.35
C PHE A 19 -33.32 8.77 -8.27
N CYS A 20 -32.09 9.25 -8.04
CA CYS A 20 -30.95 8.40 -7.70
C CYS A 20 -31.26 7.79 -6.33
N LEU A 21 -31.77 6.56 -6.31
CA LEU A 21 -31.82 5.80 -5.07
C LEU A 21 -30.41 5.27 -4.84
N ALA A 22 -29.78 5.77 -3.77
CA ALA A 22 -28.53 5.23 -3.27
C ALA A 22 -28.68 3.70 -3.06
N ASP A 23 -27.78 2.93 -3.67
CA ASP A 23 -27.73 1.48 -3.44
C ASP A 23 -27.06 1.26 -2.09
N THR A 24 -27.86 0.89 -1.08
CA THR A 24 -27.38 0.62 0.27
C THR A 24 -27.39 -0.87 0.54
N VAL A 25 -26.19 -1.43 0.77
CA VAL A 25 -26.01 -2.86 1.02
C VAL A 25 -25.24 -3.05 2.33
N VAL A 26 -25.68 -4.00 3.14
CA VAL A 26 -24.99 -4.39 4.37
C VAL A 26 -24.26 -5.70 4.14
N TYR A 27 -22.97 -5.71 4.46
CA TYR A 27 -22.10 -6.88 4.42
C TYR A 27 -21.67 -7.23 5.85
N THR A 28 -21.53 -8.52 6.13
CA THR A 28 -21.03 -9.01 7.41
C THR A 28 -19.97 -10.08 7.19
N SER A 29 -18.98 -10.10 8.08
CA SER A 29 -17.99 -11.18 8.17
C SER A 29 -17.58 -11.32 9.64
N GLY A 30 -17.84 -12.49 10.22
CA GLY A 30 -17.72 -12.69 11.66
C GLY A 30 -18.59 -11.69 12.43
N ASP A 31 -17.97 -10.90 13.31
CA ASP A 31 -18.60 -9.86 14.11
C ASP A 31 -18.43 -8.43 13.55
N HIS A 32 -17.85 -8.29 12.35
CA HIS A 32 -17.70 -7.01 11.66
C HIS A 32 -18.84 -6.81 10.64
N LYS A 33 -19.33 -5.57 10.57
CA LYS A 33 -20.42 -5.12 9.71
C LYS A 33 -19.97 -3.89 8.91
N LEU A 34 -20.14 -3.96 7.60
CA LEU A 34 -19.95 -2.85 6.68
C LEU A 34 -21.30 -2.46 6.07
N THR A 35 -21.72 -1.23 6.28
CA THR A 35 -22.82 -0.63 5.50
C THR A 35 -22.21 0.15 4.33
N LEU A 36 -22.38 -0.33 3.10
CA LEU A 36 -21.92 0.38 1.91
C LEU A 36 -23.09 1.14 1.29
N VAL A 37 -22.94 2.46 1.11
CA VAL A 37 -23.87 3.33 0.41
C VAL A 37 -23.21 3.77 -0.88
N ASN A 38 -23.75 3.38 -2.03
CA ASN A 38 -23.26 3.82 -3.33
C ASN A 38 -24.19 4.87 -3.94
N ASN A 39 -23.72 6.11 -4.00
CA ASN A 39 -24.46 7.21 -4.63
C ASN A 39 -24.06 7.42 -6.10
N ASP A 40 -23.13 6.62 -6.64
CA ASP A 40 -22.71 6.66 -8.04
C ASP A 40 -23.23 5.43 -8.81
N ASN A 41 -24.24 5.65 -9.65
CA ASN A 41 -24.86 4.60 -10.47
C ASN A 41 -23.88 3.95 -11.46
N GLY A 42 -22.81 4.65 -11.85
CA GLY A 42 -21.78 4.14 -12.77
C GLY A 42 -20.60 3.46 -12.06
N PHE A 43 -20.66 3.28 -10.74
CA PHE A 43 -19.52 2.80 -9.98
C PHE A 43 -19.20 1.32 -10.27
N SER A 44 -17.94 1.05 -10.60
CA SER A 44 -17.44 -0.28 -10.97
C SER A 44 -17.73 -1.32 -9.89
N GLY A 45 -18.37 -2.43 -10.29
CA GLY A 45 -18.61 -3.57 -9.40
C GLY A 45 -17.32 -4.20 -8.87
N THR A 46 -16.26 -4.25 -9.68
CA THR A 46 -14.95 -4.77 -9.27
C THR A 46 -14.31 -3.87 -8.21
N THR A 47 -14.25 -2.56 -8.45
CA THR A 47 -13.68 -1.62 -7.48
C THR A 47 -14.47 -1.61 -6.18
N ARG A 48 -15.81 -1.72 -6.27
CA ARG A 48 -16.69 -1.90 -5.11
C ARG A 48 -16.31 -3.14 -4.30
N GLN A 49 -16.11 -4.27 -4.95
CA GLN A 49 -15.73 -5.51 -4.28
C GLN A 49 -14.34 -5.41 -3.64
N ASN A 50 -13.39 -4.74 -4.29
CA ASN A 50 -12.05 -4.52 -3.72
C ASN A 50 -12.08 -3.63 -2.47
N VAL A 51 -12.91 -2.59 -2.45
CA VAL A 51 -13.16 -1.75 -1.25
C VAL A 51 -13.72 -2.59 -0.10
N ILE A 52 -14.71 -3.45 -0.38
CA ILE A 52 -15.32 -4.35 0.62
C ILE A 52 -14.29 -5.34 1.16
N ASN A 53 -13.53 -5.98 0.28
CA ASN A 53 -12.52 -6.98 0.66
C ASN A 53 -11.40 -6.33 1.50
N THR A 54 -10.97 -5.13 1.12
CA THR A 54 -9.95 -4.37 1.86
C THR A 54 -10.43 -4.07 3.26
N PHE A 55 -11.66 -3.56 3.41
CA PHE A 55 -12.25 -3.31 4.73
C PHE A 55 -12.20 -4.54 5.65
N PHE A 56 -12.71 -5.67 5.17
CA PHE A 56 -12.77 -6.91 5.98
C PHE A 56 -11.40 -7.54 6.23
N ASN A 57 -10.37 -7.15 5.47
CA ASN A 57 -9.00 -7.58 5.71
C ASN A 57 -8.30 -6.68 6.75
N VAL A 58 -8.37 -5.35 6.58
CA VAL A 58 -7.49 -4.42 7.30
C VAL A 58 -8.06 -3.94 8.63
N VAL A 59 -9.38 -3.70 8.73
CA VAL A 59 -9.98 -3.17 9.96
C VAL A 59 -9.86 -4.14 11.13
N PRO A 60 -10.12 -5.46 10.99
CA PRO A 60 -9.87 -6.41 12.07
C PRO A 60 -8.42 -6.43 12.53
N LYS A 61 -7.45 -6.36 11.60
CA LYS A 61 -6.01 -6.31 11.91
C LYS A 61 -5.65 -5.07 12.72
N MET A 62 -6.14 -3.90 12.32
CA MET A 62 -5.93 -2.64 13.06
C MET A 62 -6.60 -2.68 14.44
N ASN A 63 -7.83 -3.17 14.54
CA ASN A 63 -8.52 -3.38 15.81
C ASN A 63 -7.69 -4.25 16.76
N THR A 64 -7.25 -5.43 16.30
CA THR A 64 -6.43 -6.33 17.12
C THR A 64 -5.10 -5.68 17.52
N HIS A 65 -4.39 -5.05 16.59
CA HIS A 65 -3.08 -4.45 16.86
C HIS A 65 -3.15 -3.35 17.92
N PHE A 66 -4.13 -2.45 17.81
CA PHE A 66 -4.31 -1.30 18.70
C PHE A 66 -5.28 -1.56 19.87
N GLY A 67 -5.75 -2.80 20.05
CA GLY A 67 -6.67 -3.17 21.14
C GLY A 67 -8.03 -2.46 21.06
N GLN A 68 -8.50 -2.19 19.84
CA GLN A 68 -9.79 -1.55 19.56
C GLN A 68 -10.81 -2.57 19.06
N ASN A 69 -12.08 -2.14 18.99
CA ASN A 69 -13.21 -2.99 18.67
C ASN A 69 -14.22 -2.30 17.75
N ARG A 70 -13.75 -1.58 16.73
CA ARG A 70 -14.58 -0.87 15.76
C ARG A 70 -15.16 -1.86 14.74
N LYS A 71 -16.41 -2.25 14.96
CA LYS A 71 -17.06 -3.35 14.23
C LYS A 71 -18.17 -2.93 13.27
N ASP A 72 -18.75 -1.76 13.46
CA ASP A 72 -19.86 -1.25 12.64
C ASP A 72 -19.42 0.04 11.96
N ILE A 73 -19.17 -0.03 10.66
CA ILE A 73 -18.64 1.08 9.87
C ILE A 73 -19.48 1.25 8.62
N LYS A 74 -19.71 2.52 8.24
CA LYS A 74 -20.38 2.88 6.99
C LYS A 74 -19.36 3.42 5.98
N ILE A 75 -19.31 2.87 4.77
CA ILE A 75 -18.57 3.46 3.65
C ILE A 75 -19.60 4.08 2.70
N THR A 76 -19.38 5.34 2.29
CA THR A 76 -20.19 6.01 1.27
C THR A 76 -19.33 6.33 0.06
N ILE A 77 -19.73 5.85 -1.13
CA ILE A 77 -19.15 6.27 -2.41
C ILE A 77 -19.91 7.51 -2.86
N ASP A 78 -19.24 8.66 -2.85
CA ASP A 78 -19.86 9.96 -3.07
C ASP A 78 -19.37 10.59 -4.40
N PRO A 79 -20.25 10.77 -5.40
CA PRO A 79 -19.90 11.42 -6.66
C PRO A 79 -19.72 12.95 -6.54
N SER A 80 -20.14 13.56 -5.44
CA SER A 80 -20.04 15.01 -5.20
C SER A 80 -18.80 15.42 -4.39
N TYR A 81 -18.08 14.45 -3.82
CA TYR A 81 -16.89 14.71 -3.04
C TYR A 81 -15.65 14.88 -3.93
N ASN A 82 -14.97 16.01 -3.78
CA ASN A 82 -13.85 16.42 -4.63
C ASN A 82 -12.45 16.05 -4.05
N GLY A 83 -12.38 15.49 -2.86
CA GLY A 83 -11.14 14.98 -2.27
C GLY A 83 -10.87 13.52 -2.66
N VAL A 84 -9.98 12.85 -1.92
CA VAL A 84 -9.72 11.41 -2.05
C VAL A 84 -10.75 10.63 -1.23
N ALA A 85 -10.65 10.78 0.09
CA ALA A 85 -11.58 10.24 1.07
C ALA A 85 -11.51 11.06 2.37
N TYR A 86 -12.44 10.83 3.28
CA TYR A 86 -12.36 11.29 4.67
C TYR A 86 -13.14 10.36 5.61
N ALA A 87 -12.79 10.38 6.89
CA ALA A 87 -13.41 9.56 7.92
C ALA A 87 -13.79 10.35 9.17
N GLY A 88 -14.86 9.89 9.83
CA GLY A 88 -15.30 10.44 11.11
C GLY A 88 -16.61 9.80 11.58
N GLY A 89 -16.80 9.69 12.89
CA GLY A 89 -18.07 9.24 13.48
C GLY A 89 -18.52 7.83 13.05
N GLY A 90 -17.59 6.92 12.76
CA GLY A 90 -17.90 5.56 12.26
C GLY A 90 -18.23 5.50 10.77
N GLN A 91 -18.00 6.58 10.02
CA GLN A 91 -18.22 6.66 8.58
C GLN A 91 -16.94 7.00 7.84
N ILE A 92 -16.75 6.38 6.68
CA ILE A 92 -15.78 6.72 5.66
C ILE A 92 -16.55 7.20 4.42
N VAL A 93 -16.11 8.28 3.81
CA VAL A 93 -16.61 8.76 2.52
C VAL A 93 -15.46 8.73 1.53
N ILE A 94 -15.69 8.13 0.37
CA ILE A 94 -14.69 7.99 -0.69
C ILE A 94 -15.23 8.67 -1.96
N SER A 95 -14.38 9.46 -2.62
CA SER A 95 -14.76 10.09 -3.88
C SER A 95 -14.94 9.03 -4.97
N ALA A 96 -16.13 9.02 -5.58
CA ALA A 96 -16.38 8.18 -6.75
C ALA A 96 -15.47 8.59 -7.93
N ALA A 97 -15.20 9.88 -8.08
CA ALA A 97 -14.31 10.40 -9.12
C ALA A 97 -12.86 9.95 -8.91
N TRP A 98 -12.36 9.96 -7.67
CA TRP A 98 -11.02 9.46 -7.36
C TRP A 98 -10.85 7.98 -7.74
N LEU A 99 -11.74 7.11 -7.25
CA LEU A 99 -11.64 5.67 -7.52
C LEU A 99 -11.93 5.31 -8.99
N ARG A 100 -12.63 6.16 -9.75
CA ARG A 100 -12.75 5.97 -11.20
C ARG A 100 -11.43 6.24 -11.92
N ASN A 101 -10.70 7.25 -11.48
CA ASN A 101 -9.39 7.61 -12.06
C ASN A 101 -8.24 6.75 -11.51
N ASN A 102 -8.41 6.20 -10.30
CA ASN A 102 -7.42 5.39 -9.59
C ASN A 102 -8.09 4.08 -9.08
N PRO A 103 -8.55 3.19 -9.97
CA PRO A 103 -9.35 2.01 -9.59
C PRO A 103 -8.60 1.00 -8.72
N GLU A 104 -7.27 1.07 -8.69
CA GLU A 104 -6.39 0.27 -7.84
C GLU A 104 -6.19 0.88 -6.43
N ASP A 105 -6.53 2.15 -6.21
CA ASP A 105 -6.30 2.86 -4.94
C ASP A 105 -7.40 2.61 -3.90
N TYR A 106 -7.82 1.37 -3.74
CA TYR A 106 -8.79 0.98 -2.72
C TYR A 106 -8.18 0.90 -1.30
N ASP A 107 -6.85 1.03 -1.17
CA ASP A 107 -6.15 1.16 0.11
C ASP A 107 -6.36 2.51 0.81
N VAL A 108 -7.06 3.46 0.17
CA VAL A 108 -7.66 4.60 0.89
C VAL A 108 -8.53 4.12 2.06
N VAL A 109 -9.17 2.95 1.92
CA VAL A 109 -9.92 2.31 3.02
C VAL A 109 -9.03 1.99 4.22
N THR A 110 -7.77 1.63 4.01
CA THR A 110 -6.83 1.31 5.09
C THR A 110 -6.46 2.57 5.88
N HIS A 111 -6.17 3.66 5.18
CA HIS A 111 -5.92 4.98 5.81
C HIS A 111 -7.15 5.47 6.59
N GLU A 112 -8.30 5.56 5.92
CA GLU A 112 -9.52 6.06 6.52
C GLU A 112 -10.07 5.15 7.62
N GLY A 113 -9.91 3.83 7.46
CA GLY A 113 -10.25 2.84 8.47
C GLY A 113 -9.41 3.03 9.74
N MET A 114 -8.15 3.46 9.62
CA MET A 114 -7.35 3.80 10.77
C MET A 114 -7.94 4.99 11.52
N HIS A 115 -8.42 6.04 10.87
CA HIS A 115 -9.08 7.15 11.58
C HIS A 115 -10.30 6.71 12.41
N ILE A 116 -11.05 5.69 11.97
CA ILE A 116 -12.13 5.10 12.77
C ILE A 116 -11.57 4.34 13.99
N VAL A 117 -10.48 3.60 13.83
CA VAL A 117 -9.78 2.87 14.91
C VAL A 117 -9.18 3.85 15.92
N GLN A 118 -8.54 4.91 15.45
CA GLN A 118 -7.98 6.00 16.24
C GLN A 118 -9.07 6.61 17.12
N SER A 119 -10.13 7.14 16.52
CA SER A 119 -11.22 7.83 17.23
C SER A 119 -10.69 8.83 18.28
N TYR A 120 -9.61 9.52 17.94
CA TYR A 120 -8.91 10.47 18.81
C TYR A 120 -9.79 11.68 19.16
N ASN A 121 -9.39 12.43 20.18
CA ASN A 121 -10.15 13.60 20.62
C ASN A 121 -9.74 14.85 19.82
N ARG A 122 -10.55 15.91 19.93
CA ARG A 122 -10.19 17.20 19.33
C ARG A 122 -8.97 17.79 20.06
N GLY A 123 -8.01 18.28 19.29
CA GLY A 123 -6.81 18.95 19.80
C GLY A 123 -5.52 18.14 19.70
N ASP A 124 -5.62 16.85 19.32
CA ASP A 124 -4.45 16.03 19.05
C ASP A 124 -3.66 16.54 17.81
N PRO A 125 -2.33 16.34 17.79
CA PRO A 125 -1.47 16.87 16.72
C PRO A 125 -1.78 16.21 15.37
N GLY A 126 -2.45 16.95 14.48
CA GLY A 126 -2.92 16.44 13.19
C GLY A 126 -1.85 15.70 12.37
N TRP A 127 -0.60 16.20 12.35
CA TRP A 127 0.49 15.53 11.63
C TRP A 127 0.74 14.09 12.09
N LEU A 128 0.56 13.82 13.38
CA LEU A 128 0.75 12.48 13.94
C LEU A 128 -0.48 11.61 13.70
N ILE A 129 -1.67 12.19 13.72
CA ILE A 129 -2.93 11.50 13.38
C ILE A 129 -2.83 10.93 11.96
N GLU A 130 -2.51 11.79 10.98
CA GLU A 130 -2.32 11.43 9.58
C GLU A 130 -1.13 10.48 9.38
N GLY A 131 -0.03 10.73 10.09
CA GLY A 131 1.16 9.88 10.02
C GLY A 131 0.93 8.46 10.50
N ILE A 132 0.15 8.27 11.58
CA ILE A 132 -0.24 6.94 12.05
C ILE A 132 -1.18 6.26 11.04
N ALA A 133 -2.10 6.99 10.42
CA ALA A 133 -2.98 6.45 9.38
C ALA A 133 -2.19 5.92 8.18
N ASP A 134 -1.24 6.70 7.66
CA ASP A 134 -0.37 6.25 6.56
C ASP A 134 0.64 5.17 6.97
N TYR A 135 1.08 5.14 8.22
CA TYR A 135 1.87 4.03 8.75
C TYR A 135 1.05 2.72 8.71
N CYS A 136 -0.24 2.77 9.07
CA CYS A 136 -1.13 1.61 9.00
C CYS A 136 -1.41 1.20 7.56
N ARG A 137 -1.56 2.17 6.65
CA ARG A 137 -1.64 1.91 5.20
C ARG A 137 -0.37 1.25 4.67
N TRP A 138 0.81 1.67 5.09
CA TRP A 138 2.05 0.97 4.74
C TRP A 138 2.07 -0.47 5.27
N LYS A 139 1.71 -0.67 6.54
CA LYS A 139 1.79 -1.96 7.23
C LYS A 139 0.77 -3.00 6.77
N TRP A 140 -0.46 -2.58 6.46
CA TRP A 140 -1.57 -3.50 6.16
C TRP A 140 -2.28 -3.22 4.84
N GLY A 141 -1.93 -2.16 4.11
CA GLY A 141 -2.46 -1.94 2.77
C GLY A 141 -2.16 -3.13 1.87
N VAL A 142 -3.09 -3.49 0.99
CA VAL A 142 -3.09 -4.74 0.22
C VAL A 142 -2.78 -4.55 -1.26
N ASN A 143 -2.78 -3.31 -1.75
CA ASN A 143 -2.64 -2.96 -3.17
C ASN A 143 -1.83 -1.67 -3.42
N ASN A 144 -1.09 -1.19 -2.42
CA ASN A 144 -0.28 0.02 -2.52
C ASN A 144 0.60 0.08 -3.78
N GLY A 145 1.33 -1.00 -4.12
CA GLY A 145 2.19 -1.05 -5.31
C GLY A 145 1.44 -0.77 -6.61
N ARG A 146 0.35 -1.50 -6.88
CA ARG A 146 -0.51 -1.28 -8.06
C ARG A 146 -1.21 0.08 -8.05
N ALA A 147 -1.47 0.63 -6.87
CA ALA A 147 -2.01 1.98 -6.70
C ALA A 147 -0.96 3.09 -6.90
N GLY A 148 0.33 2.75 -7.09
CA GLY A 148 1.42 3.73 -7.15
C GLY A 148 1.68 4.44 -5.81
N TRP A 149 1.26 3.84 -4.69
CA TRP A 149 1.46 4.38 -3.35
C TRP A 149 2.64 3.69 -2.67
N SER A 150 3.52 4.47 -2.04
CA SER A 150 4.69 3.97 -1.31
C SER A 150 5.08 4.91 -0.17
N LEU A 151 6.00 4.56 0.71
CA LEU A 151 6.63 5.58 1.56
C LEU A 151 7.69 6.33 0.73
N PRO A 152 7.71 7.68 0.75
CA PRO A 152 8.69 8.44 -0.02
C PRO A 152 10.08 8.29 0.59
N ASP A 153 11.12 8.35 -0.22
CA ASP A 153 12.48 8.49 0.33
C ASP A 153 12.61 9.77 1.17
N PHE A 154 13.52 9.72 2.15
CA PHE A 154 13.87 10.91 2.90
C PHE A 154 14.49 11.95 1.96
N GLN A 155 14.02 13.18 2.05
CA GLN A 155 14.55 14.31 1.29
C GLN A 155 14.86 15.46 2.25
N ARG A 156 16.01 16.13 2.01
CA ARG A 156 16.35 17.35 2.76
C ARG A 156 15.23 18.38 2.59
N GLY A 157 14.79 18.96 3.71
CA GLY A 157 13.65 19.89 3.75
C GLY A 157 12.34 19.26 4.23
N GLN A 158 12.27 17.93 4.29
CA GLN A 158 11.18 17.24 5.01
C GLN A 158 11.28 17.44 6.52
N HIS A 159 10.15 17.29 7.20
CA HIS A 159 10.01 17.38 8.65
C HIS A 159 8.98 16.37 9.17
N TYR A 160 9.12 15.90 10.42
CA TYR A 160 8.16 14.93 11.01
C TYR A 160 6.73 15.49 11.08
N THR A 161 6.56 16.81 11.02
CA THR A 161 5.24 17.47 10.99
C THR A 161 4.64 17.61 9.59
N ASN A 162 5.28 17.10 8.53
CA ASN A 162 4.71 17.11 7.18
C ASN A 162 3.51 16.16 7.01
N ALA A 163 3.14 15.41 8.05
CA ALA A 163 2.03 14.49 8.07
C ALA A 163 2.20 13.33 7.07
N TYR A 164 1.14 12.51 6.94
CA TYR A 164 1.01 11.49 5.90
C TYR A 164 2.27 10.60 5.77
N ARG A 165 2.60 10.24 4.53
CA ARG A 165 3.70 9.33 4.15
C ARG A 165 5.07 9.72 4.72
N VAL A 166 5.35 11.02 4.87
CA VAL A 166 6.63 11.51 5.45
C VAL A 166 6.71 11.15 6.93
N THR A 167 5.67 11.50 7.69
CA THR A 167 5.59 11.12 9.11
C THR A 167 5.54 9.59 9.26
N ALA A 168 4.76 8.90 8.42
CA ALA A 168 4.65 7.45 8.44
C ALA A 168 6.01 6.75 8.30
N ARG A 169 6.86 7.19 7.36
CA ARG A 169 8.21 6.62 7.21
C ARG A 169 9.09 6.82 8.44
N PHE A 170 8.99 7.97 9.09
CA PHE A 170 9.66 8.20 10.35
C PHE A 170 9.14 7.30 11.47
N LEU A 171 7.83 7.05 11.54
CA LEU A 171 7.25 6.08 12.47
C LEU A 171 7.75 4.66 12.21
N VAL A 172 7.91 4.25 10.94
CA VAL A 172 8.53 2.96 10.58
C VAL A 172 9.98 2.89 11.08
N TRP A 173 10.78 3.94 10.85
CA TRP A 173 12.16 3.99 11.34
C TRP A 173 12.21 3.90 12.87
N LEU A 174 11.34 4.61 13.57
CA LEU A 174 11.26 4.57 15.04
C LEU A 174 10.91 3.17 15.55
N GLU A 175 9.92 2.51 14.94
CA GLU A 175 9.53 1.15 15.31
C GLU A 175 10.71 0.18 15.16
N ARG A 176 11.48 0.31 14.08
CA ARG A 176 12.59 -0.60 13.78
C ARG A 176 13.87 -0.31 14.57
N LYS A 177 14.20 0.97 14.77
CA LYS A 177 15.51 1.39 15.30
C LYS A 177 15.49 1.78 16.77
N LYS A 178 14.33 2.14 17.31
CA LYS A 178 14.21 2.68 18.67
C LYS A 178 13.38 1.80 19.58
N ASN A 179 12.13 1.54 19.19
CA ASN A 179 11.20 0.80 20.01
C ASN A 179 10.09 0.20 19.15
N GLY A 180 10.07 -1.13 19.04
CA GLY A 180 9.10 -1.91 18.26
C GLY A 180 7.63 -1.73 18.64
N ASN A 181 7.31 -1.03 19.74
CA ASN A 181 5.95 -0.74 20.18
C ASN A 181 5.60 0.75 20.15
N ILE A 182 6.50 1.62 19.67
CA ILE A 182 6.35 3.07 19.80
C ILE A 182 5.06 3.61 19.17
N VAL A 183 4.69 3.12 17.98
CA VAL A 183 3.48 3.58 17.29
C VAL A 183 2.22 3.23 18.09
N LYS A 184 2.17 2.01 18.66
CA LYS A 184 1.07 1.58 19.55
C LYS A 184 1.01 2.39 20.85
N GLN A 185 2.17 2.76 21.41
CA GLN A 185 2.23 3.60 22.60
C GLN A 185 1.75 5.03 22.32
N LEU A 186 2.16 5.62 21.19
CA LEU A 186 1.69 6.94 20.74
C LEU A 186 0.18 6.94 20.51
N ASP A 187 -0.32 5.97 19.77
CA ASP A 187 -1.75 5.80 19.50
C ASP A 187 -2.58 5.62 20.80
N THR A 188 -2.07 4.86 21.76
CA THR A 188 -2.69 4.73 23.09
C THR A 188 -2.71 6.07 23.83
N ALA A 189 -1.59 6.79 23.86
CA ALA A 189 -1.47 8.08 24.55
C ALA A 189 -2.40 9.14 23.96
N LEU A 190 -2.53 9.19 22.63
CA LEU A 190 -3.47 10.07 21.91
C LEU A 190 -4.92 9.73 22.30
N ARG A 191 -5.32 8.46 22.22
CA ARG A 191 -6.68 8.04 22.64
C ARG A 191 -7.00 8.39 24.08
N SER A 192 -6.03 8.25 24.99
CA SER A 192 -6.24 8.50 26.42
C SER A 192 -6.04 9.96 26.82
N ASN A 193 -5.80 10.89 25.89
CA ASN A 193 -5.47 12.29 26.16
C ASN A 193 -4.26 12.48 27.11
N THR A 194 -3.29 11.56 27.06
CA THR A 194 -2.06 11.61 27.86
C THR A 194 -0.83 11.92 27.00
N TYR A 195 -1.01 12.06 25.68
CA TYR A 195 0.04 12.48 24.78
C TYR A 195 0.56 13.87 25.16
N SER A 196 1.89 14.00 25.20
CA SER A 196 2.58 15.27 25.38
C SER A 196 3.92 15.24 24.65
N GLY A 197 4.61 16.39 24.58
CA GLY A 197 5.98 16.43 24.05
C GLY A 197 6.94 15.49 24.79
N ASN A 198 6.66 15.16 26.06
CA ASN A 198 7.49 14.24 26.83
C ASN A 198 7.24 12.76 26.51
N SER A 199 6.14 12.41 25.85
CA SER A 199 5.84 11.02 25.45
C SER A 199 6.98 10.41 24.62
N TRP A 200 7.62 11.20 23.77
CA TRP A 200 8.77 10.77 22.98
C TRP A 200 9.97 10.36 23.85
N ASN A 201 10.30 11.17 24.86
CA ASN A 201 11.35 10.83 25.81
C ASN A 201 11.00 9.54 26.56
N SER A 202 9.75 9.39 27.00
CA SER A 202 9.32 8.18 27.71
C SER A 202 9.33 6.91 26.85
N PHE A 203 9.02 7.02 25.55
CA PHE A 203 8.90 5.85 24.68
C PHE A 203 10.19 5.51 23.91
N ALA A 204 11.05 6.50 23.66
CA ALA A 204 12.24 6.34 22.82
C ALA A 204 13.52 6.92 23.44
N GLY A 205 13.45 7.42 24.67
CA GLY A 205 14.61 7.96 25.42
C GLY A 205 15.06 9.36 25.00
N GLN A 206 14.42 9.97 23.99
CA GLN A 206 14.81 11.26 23.42
C GLN A 206 13.59 12.06 22.94
N GLY A 207 13.74 13.38 22.79
CA GLY A 207 12.69 14.24 22.25
C GLY A 207 12.49 14.04 20.74
N VAL A 208 11.30 14.36 20.23
CA VAL A 208 10.96 14.16 18.80
C VAL A 208 11.92 14.87 17.84
N ASP A 209 12.39 16.07 18.18
CA ASP A 209 13.37 16.81 17.37
C ASP A 209 14.73 16.11 17.26
N GLN A 210 15.17 15.50 18.37
CA GLN A 210 16.42 14.74 18.41
C GLN A 210 16.29 13.44 17.60
N LEU A 211 15.17 12.73 17.77
CA LEU A 211 14.85 11.53 16.99
C LEU A 211 14.78 11.83 15.49
N TRP A 212 14.15 12.96 15.12
CA TRP A 212 14.10 13.37 13.71
C TRP A 212 15.47 13.73 13.15
N THR A 213 16.31 14.40 13.94
CA THR A 213 17.70 14.69 13.55
C THR A 213 18.47 13.41 13.30
N GLU A 214 18.32 12.41 14.18
CA GLU A 214 18.96 11.11 14.01
C GLU A 214 18.45 10.38 12.76
N TYR A 215 17.13 10.33 12.56
CA TYR A 215 16.51 9.79 11.34
C TYR A 215 17.01 10.50 10.08
N SER A 216 17.12 11.81 10.10
CA SER A 216 17.59 12.62 8.96
C SER A 216 19.04 12.32 8.60
N ASN A 217 19.87 11.96 9.58
CA ASN A 217 21.27 11.59 9.39
C ASN A 217 21.43 10.12 8.94
N ASN A 218 20.52 9.25 9.35
CA ASN A 218 20.53 7.84 8.97
C ASN A 218 19.09 7.34 8.65
N PRO A 219 18.56 7.69 7.47
CA PRO A 219 17.15 7.46 7.15
C PRO A 219 16.86 6.02 6.72
N ALA A 220 17.83 5.12 6.73
CA ALA A 220 17.60 3.71 6.40
C ALA A 220 16.72 3.05 7.47
N CYS A 221 15.52 2.60 7.08
CA CYS A 221 14.59 1.95 8.00
C CYS A 221 15.06 0.53 8.39
N PHE A 222 15.82 -0.15 7.54
CA PHE A 222 16.32 -1.52 7.74
C PHE A 222 17.79 -1.49 8.18
N CYS A 223 18.27 -2.46 8.96
CA CYS A 223 19.73 -2.60 9.15
C CYS A 223 20.36 -3.42 8.01
N GLU A 224 21.66 -3.23 7.81
CA GLU A 224 22.41 -3.99 6.81
C GLU A 224 22.39 -5.49 7.12
N GLU A 225 22.40 -5.90 8.40
CA GLU A 225 22.31 -7.31 8.77
C GLU A 225 20.94 -7.93 8.41
N GLU A 226 19.82 -7.23 8.62
CA GLU A 226 18.48 -7.70 8.21
C GLU A 226 18.34 -7.84 6.70
N LEU A 227 18.95 -6.91 5.94
CA LEU A 227 19.02 -7.01 4.48
C LEU A 227 19.92 -8.17 4.06
N GLN A 228 21.04 -8.37 4.74
CA GLN A 228 21.94 -9.50 4.50
C GLN A 228 21.28 -10.83 4.85
N GLU A 229 20.61 -10.99 5.99
CA GLU A 229 19.87 -12.20 6.37
C GLU A 229 18.71 -12.48 5.41
N LEU A 230 18.02 -11.45 4.95
CA LEU A 230 17.00 -11.61 3.93
C LEU A 230 17.60 -12.08 2.60
N LEU A 231 18.64 -11.39 2.10
CA LEU A 231 19.34 -11.78 0.89
C LEU A 231 19.88 -13.22 1.03
N MET A 232 20.53 -13.54 2.15
CA MET A 232 21.05 -14.86 2.44
C MET A 232 19.94 -15.91 2.59
N SER A 233 18.75 -15.57 3.08
CA SER A 233 17.61 -16.52 3.11
C SER A 233 16.97 -16.73 1.74
N MET A 234 17.02 -15.72 0.86
CA MET A 234 16.65 -15.87 -0.55
C MET A 234 17.64 -16.76 -1.32
N PHE A 235 18.94 -16.70 -0.99
CA PHE A 235 19.99 -17.49 -1.65
C PHE A 235 20.28 -18.85 -0.98
N SER A 236 20.05 -19.03 0.32
CA SER A 236 20.36 -20.27 1.06
C SER A 236 19.38 -21.42 0.77
N ASN A 237 18.23 -21.12 0.18
CA ASN A 237 17.33 -22.12 -0.42
C ASN A 237 17.64 -22.38 -1.91
N SER A 238 18.75 -21.86 -2.46
CA SER A 238 19.31 -22.34 -3.72
C SER A 238 20.41 -23.34 -3.39
N THR A 239 20.06 -24.61 -3.30
CA THR A 239 21.08 -25.65 -3.29
C THR A 239 21.66 -25.74 -4.69
N ALA A 240 22.95 -25.40 -4.79
CA ALA A 240 23.92 -26.01 -5.70
C ALA A 240 23.87 -25.63 -7.20
N HIS A 241 24.90 -24.87 -7.61
CA HIS A 241 25.96 -25.32 -8.53
C HIS A 241 25.87 -25.28 -10.05
N ASP A 242 24.93 -24.61 -10.70
CA ASP A 242 25.07 -24.40 -12.14
C ASP A 242 25.32 -22.92 -12.49
N GLU A 243 26.24 -22.70 -13.43
CA GLU A 243 26.47 -21.41 -14.08
C GLU A 243 25.13 -20.79 -14.49
N LEU A 244 25.00 -19.47 -14.33
CA LEU A 244 23.84 -18.75 -14.85
C LEU A 244 23.66 -19.14 -16.31
N ASN A 245 22.48 -19.64 -16.65
CA ASN A 245 22.22 -20.06 -18.02
C ASN A 245 22.20 -18.83 -18.94
N ASP A 246 22.27 -19.07 -20.25
CA ASP A 246 22.37 -18.00 -21.24
C ASP A 246 21.23 -16.98 -21.15
N GLU A 247 20.01 -17.40 -20.80
CA GLU A 247 18.87 -16.50 -20.63
C GLU A 247 19.00 -15.61 -19.39
N GLU A 248 19.47 -16.17 -18.26
CA GLU A 248 19.76 -15.41 -17.04
C GLU A 248 20.90 -14.40 -17.27
N SER A 249 21.93 -14.81 -18.01
CA SER A 249 23.04 -13.96 -18.41
C SER A 249 22.59 -12.83 -19.36
N ILE A 250 21.73 -13.14 -20.34
CA ILE A 250 21.14 -12.16 -21.27
C ILE A 250 20.22 -11.18 -20.55
N TYR A 251 19.40 -11.64 -19.60
CA TYR A 251 18.50 -10.81 -18.82
C TYR A 251 19.29 -9.80 -17.96
N ILE A 252 20.31 -10.28 -17.24
CA ILE A 252 21.20 -9.43 -16.47
C ILE A 252 21.93 -8.43 -17.38
N LYS A 253 22.49 -8.88 -18.51
CA LYS A 253 23.11 -8.01 -19.52
C LYS A 253 22.14 -6.94 -20.07
N THR A 254 20.85 -7.26 -20.21
CA THR A 254 19.81 -6.34 -20.69
C THR A 254 19.43 -5.28 -19.65
N VAL A 255 19.31 -5.68 -18.38
CA VAL A 255 19.12 -4.76 -17.25
C VAL A 255 20.31 -3.79 -17.14
N PHE A 256 21.54 -4.27 -17.35
CA PHE A 256 22.74 -3.42 -17.42
C PHE A 256 22.76 -2.47 -18.62
N LYS A 257 22.34 -2.92 -19.81
CA LYS A 257 22.32 -2.12 -21.05
C LYS A 257 21.35 -0.93 -20.97
N ASN A 258 20.25 -1.06 -20.23
CA ASN A 258 19.21 -0.04 -20.09
C ASN A 258 19.42 0.89 -18.88
N ALA A 259 20.34 0.56 -17.96
CA ALA A 259 20.76 1.41 -16.86
C ALA A 259 21.81 2.43 -17.34
N ASN A 260 21.39 3.41 -18.12
CA ASN A 260 22.27 4.33 -18.85
C ASN A 260 22.99 5.40 -18.00
N VAL A 261 23.31 5.12 -16.73
CA VAL A 261 23.83 6.12 -15.80
C VAL A 261 24.86 5.48 -14.84
N TYR A 262 26.12 5.86 -15.06
CA TYR A 262 27.34 5.56 -14.27
C TYR A 262 27.82 4.10 -14.27
N VAL A 263 28.51 3.73 -15.35
CA VAL A 263 29.36 2.53 -15.41
C VAL A 263 30.76 2.96 -15.85
N THR A 264 31.83 2.52 -15.18
CA THR A 264 33.21 2.90 -15.53
C THR A 264 33.64 2.27 -16.87
N GLU A 265 34.64 2.84 -17.56
CA GLU A 265 35.08 2.37 -18.88
C GLU A 265 35.63 0.94 -18.90
N GLU A 266 36.14 0.44 -17.77
CA GLU A 266 36.58 -0.95 -17.60
C GLU A 266 35.41 -1.94 -17.60
N MET A 267 34.29 -1.58 -16.95
CA MET A 267 33.08 -2.42 -16.95
C MET A 267 32.43 -2.44 -18.33
N LYS A 268 32.42 -1.31 -19.06
CA LYS A 268 31.93 -1.25 -20.45
C LYS A 268 32.73 -2.15 -21.40
N LYS A 269 34.01 -2.42 -21.10
CA LYS A 269 34.84 -3.36 -21.86
C LYS A 269 34.51 -4.82 -21.52
N ALA A 270 34.33 -5.14 -20.24
CA ALA A 270 33.97 -6.49 -19.80
C ALA A 270 32.58 -6.94 -20.30
N PHE A 271 31.60 -6.02 -20.35
CA PHE A 271 30.27 -6.32 -20.89
C PHE A 271 30.21 -6.43 -22.43
N LYS A 272 31.30 -6.08 -23.14
CA LYS A 272 31.39 -6.17 -24.61
C LYS A 272 32.11 -7.44 -25.11
N SER A 273 32.81 -8.15 -24.25
CA SER A 273 33.42 -9.45 -24.57
C SER A 273 32.48 -10.59 -24.19
N ASP A 274 32.47 -11.67 -24.99
CA ASP A 274 31.70 -12.90 -24.71
C ASP A 274 32.28 -13.76 -23.56
N ASP A 275 33.32 -13.28 -22.89
CA ASP A 275 33.96 -14.01 -21.78
C ASP A 275 33.19 -13.87 -20.45
N HIS A 276 33.28 -14.93 -19.62
CA HIS A 276 32.64 -15.03 -18.31
C HIS A 276 33.00 -13.88 -17.35
N ILE A 277 31.99 -13.33 -16.68
CA ILE A 277 32.12 -12.23 -15.72
C ILE A 277 32.58 -12.79 -14.35
N ASP A 278 33.76 -12.38 -13.89
CA ASP A 278 34.36 -12.82 -12.63
C ASP A 278 33.70 -12.16 -11.39
N ILE A 279 33.72 -12.87 -10.25
CA ILE A 279 33.07 -12.57 -8.96
C ILE A 279 33.43 -11.18 -8.42
N GLN A 280 34.53 -10.56 -8.82
CA GLN A 280 34.87 -9.21 -8.36
C GLN A 280 33.84 -8.15 -8.78
N TYR A 281 33.03 -8.41 -9.82
CA TYR A 281 31.89 -7.57 -10.23
C TYR A 281 30.69 -7.62 -9.27
N PHE A 282 30.64 -8.55 -8.31
CA PHE A 282 29.62 -8.59 -7.23
C PHE A 282 29.55 -7.30 -6.42
N GLN A 283 30.68 -6.58 -6.32
CA GLN A 283 30.71 -5.32 -5.58
C GLN A 283 29.92 -4.21 -6.28
N THR A 284 29.70 -4.30 -7.59
CA THR A 284 28.79 -3.40 -8.32
C THR A 284 27.35 -3.90 -8.32
N ALA A 285 27.12 -5.21 -8.18
CA ALA A 285 25.80 -5.75 -7.86
C ALA A 285 25.25 -5.23 -6.51
N ASN A 286 26.11 -4.77 -5.60
CA ASN A 286 25.71 -4.03 -4.40
C ASN A 286 24.97 -2.72 -4.70
N ALA A 287 25.16 -2.11 -5.87
CA ALA A 287 24.40 -0.93 -6.28
C ALA A 287 22.98 -1.29 -6.79
N ILE A 288 22.84 -2.46 -7.44
CA ILE A 288 21.53 -3.03 -7.82
C ILE A 288 20.73 -3.45 -6.57
N ARG A 289 21.46 -3.92 -5.54
CA ARG A 289 20.98 -4.26 -4.19
C ARG A 289 20.21 -3.11 -3.51
N MET A 290 20.49 -1.85 -3.85
CA MET A 290 19.75 -0.69 -3.32
C MET A 290 18.32 -0.57 -3.86
N ARG A 291 18.00 -1.14 -5.04
CA ARG A 291 16.66 -1.04 -5.64
C ARG A 291 15.73 -2.21 -5.30
N LEU A 292 16.25 -3.36 -4.85
CA LEU A 292 15.45 -4.54 -4.47
C LEU A 292 14.72 -4.41 -3.12
N SER A 293 15.05 -3.40 -2.30
CA SER A 293 14.43 -3.15 -1.00
C SER A 293 12.95 -2.73 -1.09
N VAL A 294 12.55 -2.10 -2.20
CA VAL A 294 11.16 -1.71 -2.48
C VAL A 294 10.31 -2.94 -2.87
N PHE A 295 10.94 -3.92 -3.52
CA PHE A 295 10.27 -5.10 -4.08
C PHE A 295 9.86 -6.13 -3.01
N LYS A 296 10.62 -6.22 -1.91
CA LYS A 296 10.31 -7.10 -0.78
C LYS A 296 8.97 -6.75 -0.10
N GLU A 297 8.65 -5.46 0.01
CA GLU A 297 7.45 -4.99 0.73
C GLU A 297 6.13 -5.37 0.01
N ASP A 298 6.13 -5.52 -1.32
CA ASP A 298 4.94 -5.92 -2.08
C ASP A 298 4.71 -7.44 -2.11
N PHE A 299 5.77 -8.23 -1.92
CA PHE A 299 5.69 -9.69 -1.94
C PHE A 299 5.14 -10.27 -0.63
N GLU A 300 5.53 -9.74 0.53
CA GLU A 300 5.04 -10.22 1.84
C GLU A 300 3.53 -9.96 2.04
N ARG A 301 2.90 -9.11 1.22
CA ARG A 301 1.48 -8.69 1.33
C ARG A 301 0.47 -9.59 0.60
N ASN A 302 0.88 -10.40 -0.38
CA ASN A 302 -0.04 -11.10 -1.31
C ASN A 302 -0.24 -12.61 -1.05
N ILE A 303 0.35 -13.18 -0.01
CA ILE A 303 0.32 -14.64 0.25
C ILE A 303 -1.02 -15.13 0.83
N ASP A 304 -1.91 -14.26 1.28
CA ASP A 304 -3.05 -14.68 2.12
C ASP A 304 -4.41 -14.84 1.41
N ASN A 305 -4.50 -14.75 0.07
CA ASN A 305 -5.80 -14.94 -0.62
C ASN A 305 -5.68 -15.47 -2.06
N SER A 306 -5.92 -16.77 -2.29
CA SER A 306 -6.87 -17.24 -3.32
C SER A 306 -6.90 -18.77 -3.49
N THR A 307 -8.11 -19.25 -3.76
CA THR A 307 -8.59 -20.62 -3.95
C THR A 307 -8.21 -21.29 -5.28
N GLY A 308 -7.14 -20.84 -5.96
CA GLY A 308 -6.67 -21.42 -7.23
C GLY A 308 -5.69 -22.60 -7.10
N LEU A 309 -5.27 -22.93 -5.87
CA LEU A 309 -4.12 -23.82 -5.61
C LEU A 309 -4.38 -25.33 -5.72
N VAL A 310 -5.63 -25.76 -5.92
CA VAL A 310 -5.97 -27.20 -5.89
C VAL A 310 -5.49 -27.96 -7.14
N GLN A 311 -5.21 -27.28 -8.26
CA GLN A 311 -4.67 -27.96 -9.46
C GLN A 311 -3.14 -27.93 -9.61
N LEU A 312 -2.44 -27.05 -8.88
CA LEU A 312 -0.97 -26.93 -8.96
C LEU A 312 -0.21 -27.66 -7.85
N GLN A 313 -0.90 -28.17 -6.82
CA GLN A 313 -0.30 -28.94 -5.72
C GLN A 313 0.41 -30.25 -6.15
N ASN A 314 0.22 -30.71 -7.39
CA ASN A 314 0.69 -32.03 -7.82
C ASN A 314 2.02 -32.02 -8.58
N ASP A 315 2.64 -30.85 -8.83
CA ASP A 315 3.99 -30.78 -9.41
C ASP A 315 4.90 -29.86 -8.59
N LYS A 316 5.61 -30.48 -7.64
CA LYS A 316 6.33 -29.79 -6.54
C LYS A 316 7.50 -28.93 -7.01
N THR A 317 7.97 -29.09 -8.24
CA THR A 317 9.14 -28.39 -8.78
C THR A 317 8.72 -27.14 -9.58
N ALA A 318 7.61 -27.22 -10.32
CA ALA A 318 7.06 -26.10 -11.09
C ALA A 318 6.50 -24.99 -10.19
N VAL A 319 5.85 -25.35 -9.06
CA VAL A 319 5.34 -24.37 -8.08
C VAL A 319 6.45 -23.56 -7.43
N GLY A 320 7.60 -24.18 -7.11
CA GLY A 320 8.73 -23.51 -6.47
C GLY A 320 9.46 -22.52 -7.39
N ILE A 321 9.53 -22.82 -8.68
CA ILE A 321 10.16 -21.97 -9.69
C ILE A 321 9.19 -20.86 -10.15
N ILE A 322 7.90 -21.16 -10.33
CA ILE A 322 6.87 -20.17 -10.67
C ILE A 322 6.63 -19.18 -9.51
N GLN A 323 6.70 -19.61 -8.24
CA GLN A 323 6.69 -18.68 -7.10
C GLN A 323 7.93 -17.78 -7.08
N ARG A 324 9.10 -18.26 -7.50
CA ARG A 324 10.34 -17.48 -7.58
C ARG A 324 10.41 -16.56 -8.80
N ILE A 325 9.79 -16.93 -9.92
CA ILE A 325 9.75 -16.16 -11.18
C ILE A 325 8.60 -15.14 -11.19
N LEU A 326 7.44 -15.43 -10.58
CA LEU A 326 6.34 -14.44 -10.42
C LEU A 326 6.65 -13.39 -9.35
N LEU A 327 7.56 -13.73 -8.43
CA LEU A 327 8.35 -12.80 -7.61
C LEU A 327 9.30 -11.93 -8.43
N VAL A 328 9.48 -12.15 -9.73
CA VAL A 328 10.43 -11.39 -10.55
C VAL A 328 9.74 -10.71 -11.73
N SER A 329 8.52 -11.13 -12.12
CA SER A 329 7.90 -10.74 -13.41
C SER A 329 6.68 -9.81 -13.37
N SER A 330 6.19 -9.31 -12.22
CA SER A 330 4.99 -8.45 -12.20
C SER A 330 5.20 -6.93 -12.35
N GLU A 331 6.44 -6.47 -12.59
CA GLU A 331 6.73 -5.09 -13.05
C GLU A 331 7.47 -5.04 -14.40
N ILE A 332 6.99 -5.75 -15.43
CA ILE A 332 7.29 -5.38 -16.83
C ILE A 332 6.02 -5.43 -17.67
N VAL A 333 5.14 -4.42 -17.53
CA VAL A 333 4.30 -3.87 -18.62
C VAL A 333 3.73 -2.54 -18.07
N TYR A 334 3.89 -1.33 -18.61
CA TYR A 334 3.96 -0.85 -19.99
C TYR A 334 4.81 0.44 -20.00
N PHE A 335 5.88 0.48 -20.78
CA PHE A 335 6.26 1.70 -21.49
C PHE A 335 6.73 1.28 -22.88
N GLU A 336 5.78 1.20 -23.78
CA GLU A 336 6.07 1.26 -25.21
C GLU A 336 5.12 2.28 -25.84
N MET A 337 5.74 3.19 -26.59
CA MET A 337 5.18 4.04 -27.65
C MET A 337 4.56 5.40 -27.27
N ASN A 338 5.42 6.40 -27.03
CA ASN A 338 5.76 7.45 -28.02
C ASN A 338 6.72 8.50 -27.45
#